data_AF-A0A9X1YWB2-F1
#
_entry.id   AF-A0A9X1YWB2-F1
#
_cell.length_a   1.000
_cell.length_b   1.000
_cell.length_c   1.000
_cell.angle_alpha   90.00
_cell.angle_beta   90.00
_cell.angle_gamma   90.00
#
_symmetry.space_group_name_H-M   'P 1'
#
loop_
_entity.id
_entity.type
_entity.pdbx_description
1 polymer ?
#
loop_
_entity_poly.entity_id
_entity_poly.type
_entity_poly.pdbx_seq_one_letter_code
_entity_poly.pdbx_strand_id
1 'polypeptide(L)'
;MNKLKAVAVSTLVLSVDSKSYAFDGHPGDYLWLPDHSAVALIYGQYQSADSFKIDGGNTVPKSKLEAATSIVRGVYFRDLGGVKCPQQFDFRATLPREPTGKLMKRLLKAEYEAR
;
A
#
# COMPACT_ATOMS: atom_id res chain seq x y z
N MET A 1 11.46 -22.23 17.35
CA MET A 1 10.27 -21.44 17.74
C MET A 1 10.54 -19.99 17.36
N ASN A 2 10.18 -19.60 16.13
CA ASN A 2 10.46 -18.26 15.62
C ASN A 2 9.39 -17.30 16.15
N LYS A 3 9.84 -16.27 16.87
CA LYS A 3 8.98 -15.24 17.48
C LYS A 3 8.26 -14.48 16.36
N LEU A 4 6.92 -14.41 16.42
CA LEU A 4 6.13 -13.52 15.58
C LEU A 4 6.65 -12.09 15.77
N LYS A 5 7.14 -11.46 14.70
CA LYS A 5 7.43 -10.03 14.69
C LYS A 5 6.17 -9.32 14.18
N ALA A 6 5.36 -8.81 15.11
CA ALA A 6 4.22 -7.97 14.77
C ALA A 6 4.74 -6.55 14.45
N VAL A 7 4.70 -6.16 13.18
CA VAL A 7 4.96 -4.79 12.76
C VAL A 7 3.62 -4.18 12.39
N ALA A 8 3.12 -3.27 13.24
CA ALA A 8 1.89 -2.54 12.99
C ALA A 8 2.23 -1.25 12.24
N VAL A 9 2.03 -1.24 10.91
CA VAL A 9 2.03 -0.01 10.12
C VAL A 9 0.58 0.43 9.99
N SER A 10 0.16 1.38 10.81
CA SER A 10 -1.17 1.98 10.73
C SER A 10 -1.11 3.24 9.88
N THR A 11 -1.38 3.11 8.59
CA THR A 11 -1.56 4.27 7.71
C THR A 11 -3.05 4.58 7.63
N LEU A 12 -3.51 5.50 8.47
CA LEU A 12 -4.87 6.05 8.38
C LEU A 12 -4.91 7.03 7.20
N VAL A 13 -5.37 6.58 6.04
CA VAL A 13 -5.60 7.45 4.88
C VAL A 13 -7.01 8.01 4.97
N LEU A 14 -7.14 9.24 5.47
CA LEU A 14 -8.37 10.03 5.39
C LEU A 14 -8.41 10.72 4.02
N SER A 15 -9.06 10.08 3.04
CA SER A 15 -9.28 10.69 1.73
C SER A 15 -10.42 11.72 1.83
N VAL A 16 -10.08 13.01 1.77
CA VAL A 16 -11.06 14.10 1.63
C VAL A 16 -11.33 14.34 0.14
N ASP A 17 -12.61 14.34 -0.16
CA ASP A 17 -13.32 14.47 -1.44
C ASP A 17 -12.56 15.09 -2.64
N SER A 18 -12.40 14.30 -3.70
CA SER A 18 -12.23 14.82 -5.06
C SER A 18 -12.52 13.73 -6.10
N LYS A 19 -13.78 13.70 -6.57
CA LYS A 19 -14.32 12.81 -7.62
C LYS A 19 -14.16 11.33 -7.30
N SER A 20 -15.27 10.64 -7.06
CA SER A 20 -15.26 9.18 -6.85
C SER A 20 -14.86 8.46 -8.14
N TYR A 21 -13.56 8.29 -8.34
CA TYR A 21 -13.06 7.13 -9.06
C TYR A 21 -13.17 5.96 -8.10
N ALA A 22 -13.82 4.88 -8.54
CA ALA A 22 -13.70 3.59 -7.88
C ALA A 22 -12.23 3.16 -8.03
N PHE A 23 -11.39 3.62 -7.11
CA PHE A 23 -10.00 3.22 -7.05
C PHE A 23 -9.94 1.92 -6.24
N ASP A 24 -10.00 0.80 -6.96
CA ASP A 24 -10.15 -0.55 -6.39
C ASP A 24 -8.85 -1.10 -5.77
N GLY A 25 -7.70 -0.43 -6.01
CA GLY A 25 -6.43 -0.78 -5.38
C GLY A 25 -5.96 0.31 -4.43
N HIS A 26 -5.69 0.01 -3.17
CA HIS A 26 -5.01 0.98 -2.31
C HIS A 26 -3.50 0.99 -2.64
N PRO A 27 -2.80 2.13 -2.52
CA PRO A 27 -1.34 2.16 -2.68
C PRO A 27 -0.62 1.15 -1.75
N GLY A 28 -1.23 0.85 -0.60
CA GLY A 28 -0.75 -0.16 0.35
C GLY A 28 -1.05 -1.62 -0.02
N ASP A 29 -1.92 -1.90 -1.00
CA ASP A 29 -2.20 -3.27 -1.43
C ASP A 29 -1.00 -3.90 -2.16
N TYR A 30 -0.10 -3.06 -2.68
CA TYR A 30 1.19 -3.48 -3.26
C TYR A 30 2.35 -3.35 -2.28
N LEU A 31 2.09 -3.06 -1.00
CA LEU A 31 3.14 -2.96 0.00
C LEU A 31 3.78 -4.34 0.20
N TRP A 32 5.09 -4.41 -0.02
CA TRP A 32 5.88 -5.58 0.29
C TRP A 32 5.97 -5.76 1.81
N LEU A 33 5.54 -6.92 2.32
CA LEU A 33 5.76 -7.32 3.72
C LEU A 33 6.67 -8.55 3.84
N PRO A 34 7.48 -8.65 4.92
CA PRO A 34 8.30 -9.83 5.18
C PRO A 34 7.47 -11.11 5.31
N ASP A 35 8.12 -12.25 5.09
CA ASP A 35 7.52 -13.56 5.29
C ASP A 35 6.98 -13.73 6.73
N HIS A 36 5.89 -14.47 6.86
CA HIS A 36 5.14 -14.70 8.09
C HIS A 36 4.58 -13.43 8.76
N SER A 37 4.36 -12.34 8.00
CA SER A 37 3.70 -11.13 8.50
C SER A 37 2.18 -11.27 8.47
N ALA A 38 1.51 -10.87 9.55
CA ALA A 38 0.05 -10.73 9.61
C ALA A 38 -0.32 -9.25 9.62
N VAL A 39 -1.25 -8.86 8.75
CA VAL A 39 -1.75 -7.48 8.61
C VAL A 39 -3.25 -7.46 8.79
N ALA A 40 -3.74 -6.57 9.65
CA ALA A 40 -5.16 -6.26 9.79
C ALA A 40 -5.39 -4.82 9.34
N LEU A 41 -6.35 -4.61 8.45
CA LEU A 41 -6.75 -3.30 7.94
C LEU A 41 -8.24 -3.08 8.22
N ILE A 42 -8.58 -1.88 8.68
CA ILE A 42 -9.96 -1.45 8.90
C ILE A 42 -10.16 -0.18 8.08
N TYR A 43 -11.12 -0.23 7.18
CA TYR A 43 -11.47 0.88 6.30
C TYR A 43 -12.85 1.41 6.72
N GLY A 44 -12.95 2.74 6.80
CA GLY A 44 -14.22 3.44 6.91
C GLY A 44 -14.38 4.36 5.71
N GLN A 45 -15.50 4.27 5.02
CA GLN A 45 -15.82 5.08 3.85
C GLN A 45 -17.17 5.74 4.03
N TYR A 46 -17.24 7.04 3.77
CA TYR A 46 -18.50 7.79 3.69
C TYR A 46 -18.60 8.38 2.29
N GLN A 47 -19.70 8.11 1.60
CA GLN A 47 -19.95 8.56 0.25
C GLN A 47 -21.29 9.30 0.21
N SER A 48 -21.31 10.46 -0.43
CA SER A 48 -22.51 11.25 -0.68
C SER A 48 -22.59 11.59 -2.16
N ALA A 49 -23.76 11.45 -2.78
CA ALA A 49 -24.00 11.89 -4.14
C ALA A 49 -25.42 12.47 -4.29
N ASP A 50 -25.50 13.67 -4.87
CA ASP A 50 -26.76 14.40 -5.04
C ASP A 50 -27.32 14.32 -6.47
N SER A 51 -26.73 13.47 -7.32
CA SER A 51 -27.22 13.25 -8.68
C SER A 51 -26.97 11.82 -9.13
N PHE A 52 -27.99 11.21 -9.74
CA PHE A 52 -27.91 9.89 -10.34
C PHE A 52 -28.16 10.02 -11.84
N LYS A 53 -27.19 9.61 -12.66
CA LYS A 53 -27.27 9.66 -14.12
C LYS A 53 -27.59 8.27 -14.65
N ILE A 54 -28.62 8.18 -15.49
CA ILE A 54 -28.91 6.98 -16.27
C ILE A 54 -28.22 7.13 -17.62
N ASP A 55 -27.66 6.03 -18.14
CA ASP A 55 -26.92 5.99 -19.41
C ASP A 55 -27.66 6.75 -20.52
N GLY A 56 -26.96 7.69 -21.16
CA GLY A 56 -27.55 8.61 -22.15
C GLY A 56 -27.87 10.03 -21.65
N GLY A 57 -27.45 10.40 -20.43
CA GLY A 57 -27.35 11.80 -19.99
C GLY A 57 -28.56 12.36 -19.23
N ASN A 58 -29.63 11.58 -19.07
CA ASN A 58 -30.77 11.98 -18.26
C ASN A 58 -30.46 11.80 -16.77
N THR A 59 -30.59 12.89 -16.00
CA THR A 59 -30.40 12.88 -14.55
C THR A 59 -31.74 12.61 -13.87
N VAL A 60 -31.78 11.66 -12.94
CA VAL A 60 -33.00 11.34 -12.20
C VAL A 60 -33.28 12.45 -11.17
N PRO A 61 -34.43 13.14 -11.25
CA PRO A 61 -34.76 14.22 -10.35
C PRO A 61 -34.80 13.76 -8.88
N LYS A 62 -34.27 14.59 -7.97
CA LYS A 62 -34.27 14.36 -6.51
C LYS A 62 -33.56 13.07 -6.06
N SER A 63 -32.52 12.64 -6.79
CA SER A 63 -31.70 11.50 -6.37
C SER A 63 -30.69 11.93 -5.32
N LYS A 64 -30.66 11.22 -4.19
CA LYS A 64 -29.65 11.38 -3.15
C LYS A 64 -29.14 10.00 -2.74
N LEU A 65 -27.83 9.86 -2.60
CA LEU A 65 -27.17 8.68 -2.07
C LEU A 65 -26.30 9.11 -0.90
N GLU A 66 -26.49 8.48 0.25
CA GLU A 66 -25.58 8.56 1.38
C GLU A 66 -25.24 7.13 1.79
N ALA A 67 -23.95 6.79 1.79
CA ALA A 67 -23.48 5.46 2.12
C ALA A 67 -22.31 5.55 3.10
N ALA A 68 -22.50 4.98 4.29
CA ALA A 68 -21.44 4.74 5.25
C ALA A 68 -21.09 3.24 5.21
N THR A 69 -19.90 2.92 4.73
CA THR A 69 -19.40 1.54 4.56
C THR A 69 -18.18 1.32 5.43
N SER A 70 -18.07 0.13 6.03
CA SER A 70 -16.85 -0.30 6.72
C SER A 70 -16.38 -1.64 6.17
N ILE A 71 -15.07 -1.83 6.09
CA ILE A 71 -14.44 -3.06 5.60
C ILE A 71 -13.35 -3.45 6.58
N VAL A 72 -13.35 -4.71 7.00
CA VAL A 72 -12.28 -5.30 7.80
C VAL A 72 -11.57 -6.35 6.96
N ARG A 73 -10.25 -6.25 6.85
CA ARG A 73 -9.40 -7.14 6.04
C ARG A 73 -8.27 -7.71 6.90
N GLY A 74 -8.10 -9.02 6.88
CA GLY A 74 -6.95 -9.72 7.45
C GLY A 74 -6.14 -10.41 6.34
N VAL A 75 -4.82 -10.20 6.32
CA VAL A 75 -3.91 -10.80 5.34
C VAL A 75 -2.73 -11.44 6.07
N TYR A 76 -2.36 -12.65 5.65
CA TYR A 76 -1.17 -13.34 6.16
C TYR A 76 -0.23 -13.65 4.99
N PHE A 77 0.98 -13.09 5.06
CA PHE A 77 2.02 -13.27 4.04
C PHE A 77 2.82 -14.55 4.32
N ARG A 78 2.97 -15.38 3.29
CA ARG A 78 3.75 -16.61 3.32
C ARG A 78 4.63 -16.70 2.07
N ASP A 79 5.87 -17.11 2.25
CA ASP A 79 6.76 -17.44 1.13
C ASP A 79 6.19 -18.64 0.34
N LEU A 80 6.06 -18.46 -0.97
CA LEU A 80 5.65 -19.47 -1.93
C LEU A 80 6.81 -19.67 -2.90
N GLY A 81 7.65 -20.68 -2.63
CA GLY A 81 8.66 -21.15 -3.59
C GLY A 81 10.09 -20.68 -3.36
N GLY A 82 10.43 -20.14 -2.18
CA GLY A 82 11.82 -19.82 -1.83
C GLY A 82 12.37 -18.64 -2.62
N VAL A 83 11.49 -17.80 -3.17
CA VAL A 83 11.86 -16.57 -3.82
C VAL A 83 12.38 -15.63 -2.74
N LYS A 84 13.66 -15.25 -2.83
CA LYS A 84 14.28 -14.40 -1.81
C LYS A 84 13.56 -13.05 -1.72
N CYS A 85 12.88 -12.83 -0.61
CA CYS A 85 12.22 -11.56 -0.32
C CYS A 85 13.19 -10.59 0.39
N PRO A 86 13.55 -9.44 -0.20
CA PRO A 86 14.28 -8.41 0.52
C PRO A 86 13.47 -7.94 1.75
N GLN A 87 14.14 -7.83 2.90
CA GLN A 87 13.52 -7.41 4.15
C GLN A 87 13.28 -5.90 4.22
N GLN A 88 14.05 -5.11 3.44
CA GLN A 88 14.01 -3.67 3.45
C GLN A 88 14.42 -3.11 2.08
N PHE A 89 13.82 -1.98 1.72
CA PHE A 89 14.24 -1.14 0.61
C PHE A 89 14.70 0.21 1.16
N ASP A 90 15.87 0.68 0.73
CA ASP A 90 16.39 2.01 1.05
C ASP A 90 16.55 2.77 -0.27
N PHE A 91 15.80 3.88 -0.40
CA PHE A 91 15.78 4.71 -1.59
C PHE A 91 16.76 5.85 -1.44
N ARG A 92 17.67 5.99 -2.41
CA ARG A 92 18.67 7.06 -2.44
C ARG A 92 18.77 7.69 -3.82
N ALA A 93 19.14 8.97 -3.86
CA ALA A 93 19.24 9.73 -5.10
C ALA A 93 20.36 9.20 -6.02
N THR A 94 21.48 8.73 -5.47
CA THR A 94 22.62 8.22 -6.24
C THR A 94 23.27 7.01 -5.56
N LEU A 95 23.88 6.14 -6.35
CA LEU A 95 24.66 4.99 -5.87
C LEU A 95 26.16 5.31 -5.91
N PRO A 96 26.96 4.80 -4.96
CA PRO A 96 28.41 4.99 -4.99
C PRO A 96 29.00 4.29 -6.21
N ARG A 97 29.65 5.07 -7.08
CA ARG A 97 30.23 4.62 -8.33
C ARG A 97 31.68 5.07 -8.44
N GLU A 98 32.47 4.28 -9.16
CA GLU A 98 33.77 4.70 -9.64
C GLU A 98 33.65 5.81 -10.70
N PRO A 99 34.71 6.58 -10.98
CA PRO A 99 34.74 7.53 -12.10
C PRO A 99 34.42 6.89 -13.47
N THR A 100 34.65 5.57 -13.59
CA THR A 100 34.30 4.75 -14.75
C THR A 100 32.80 4.42 -14.85
N GLY A 101 32.01 4.75 -13.83
CA GLY A 101 30.58 4.44 -13.70
C GLY A 101 30.26 3.10 -13.02
N LYS A 102 31.27 2.28 -12.70
CA LYS A 102 31.11 0.98 -12.06
C LYS A 102 30.53 1.11 -10.64
N LEU A 103 29.53 0.30 -10.31
CA LEU A 103 28.91 0.28 -8.98
C LEU A 103 29.85 -0.30 -7.91
N MET A 104 30.04 0.45 -6.82
CA MET A 104 30.87 0.05 -5.69
C MET A 104 30.07 -0.77 -4.66
N LYS A 105 29.77 -2.03 -5.01
CA LYS A 105 28.99 -2.95 -4.14
C LYS A 105 29.61 -3.17 -2.76
N ARG A 106 30.95 -3.13 -2.64
CA ARG A 106 31.66 -3.34 -1.37
C ARG A 106 31.39 -2.23 -0.35
N LEU A 107 31.35 -0.98 -0.80
CA LEU A 107 31.02 0.16 0.07
C LEU A 107 29.59 0.07 0.57
N LEU A 108 28.65 -0.26 -0.33
CA LEU A 108 27.25 -0.49 0.05
C LEU A 108 27.12 -1.63 1.05
N LYS A 109 27.80 -2.76 0.82
CA LYS A 109 27.77 -3.89 1.73
C LYS A 109 28.29 -3.51 3.12
N ALA A 110 29.45 -2.86 3.20
CA ALA A 110 30.03 -2.41 4.48
C ALA A 110 29.11 -1.40 5.21
N GLU A 111 28.46 -0.50 4.47
CA GLU A 111 27.50 0.47 5.02
C GLU A 111 26.29 -0.23 5.66
N TYR A 112 25.66 -1.17 4.97
CA TYR A 112 24.46 -1.85 5.48
C TYR A 112 24.75 -2.96 6.49
N GLU A 113 25.96 -3.56 6.48
CA GLU A 113 26.37 -4.50 7.54
C GLU A 113 26.68 -3.79 8.87
N ALA A 114 27.01 -2.49 8.84
CA ALA A 114 27.25 -1.68 10.03
C ALA A 114 25.98 -1.08 10.64
N ARG A 115 24.83 -1.17 9.96
CA ARG A 115 23.52 -0.70 10.45
C ARG A 115 22.77 -1.82 11.17
#